data_AF-A0A540W5U6-F1
#
_entry.id   AF-A0A540W5U6-F1
#
_cell.length_a   1.000
_cell.length_b   1.000
_cell.length_c   1.000
_cell.angle_alpha   90.00
_cell.angle_beta   90.00
_cell.angle_gamma   90.00
#
_symmetry.space_group_name_H-M   'P 1'
#
loop_
_entity.id
_entity.type
_entity.pdbx_description
1 polymer ?
#
loop_
_entity_poly.entity_id
_entity_poly.type
_entity_poly.pdbx_seq_one_letter_code
_entity_poly.pdbx_strand_id
1 'polypeptide(L)'
;MTLPTQESPSLAPTTTAVTTTATATPSSLASAPASAATGAGALTSAVVSGAVLAAAITATINLWLARSRSREEERARLRRAFAEAFVAYTTYKELPYAIRRRHADQAADERVRLSEILREIQAQLAYHLAWTALESPAVGRAYKNLVQHLRRTAGTAMHDAWEAPAITTDRQMNVPPTVIDLSELAQYETAYLDAVHTHLHELLPWWKRLWRRRLLR
;
A
#
# COMPACT_ATOMS: atom_id res chain seq x y z
N MET A 1 38.16 -34.28 9.02
CA MET A 1 36.76 -33.82 9.12
C MET A 1 36.58 -32.83 7.98
N THR A 2 35.85 -33.28 6.96
CA THR A 2 35.92 -32.87 5.56
C THR A 2 35.00 -31.69 5.29
N LEU A 3 35.53 -30.63 4.66
CA LEU A 3 34.78 -29.48 4.14
C LEU A 3 34.00 -29.86 2.89
N PRO A 4 32.72 -29.45 2.73
CA PRO A 4 32.06 -29.49 1.43
C PRO A 4 32.23 -28.19 0.64
N THR A 5 32.69 -28.42 -0.58
CA THR A 5 32.85 -27.62 -1.78
C THR A 5 31.67 -26.71 -2.16
N GLN A 6 31.99 -25.48 -2.56
CA GLN A 6 31.14 -24.59 -3.35
C GLN A 6 31.00 -25.09 -4.79
N GLU A 7 29.78 -25.08 -5.34
CA GLU A 7 29.53 -25.00 -6.78
C GLU A 7 28.33 -24.10 -7.09
N SER A 8 28.61 -23.05 -7.85
CA SER A 8 27.72 -22.34 -8.79
C SER A 8 28.69 -21.87 -9.87
N PRO A 9 28.41 -22.04 -11.18
CA PRO A 9 27.31 -21.30 -11.83
C PRO A 9 26.68 -22.02 -13.05
N SER A 10 25.55 -21.54 -13.57
CA SER A 10 25.33 -21.58 -15.04
C SER A 10 24.22 -20.62 -15.49
N LEU A 11 24.64 -19.60 -16.23
CA LEU A 11 23.83 -18.70 -17.04
C LEU A 11 23.66 -19.32 -18.43
N ALA A 12 22.43 -19.39 -18.94
CA ALA A 12 22.18 -19.56 -20.37
C ALA A 12 20.90 -18.81 -20.78
N PRO A 13 20.99 -17.75 -21.59
CA PRO A 13 19.85 -17.23 -22.33
C PRO A 13 19.75 -17.92 -23.70
N THR A 14 18.63 -18.60 -23.94
CA THR A 14 18.29 -19.18 -25.25
C THR A 14 18.00 -18.06 -26.26
N THR A 15 18.81 -18.03 -27.32
CA THR A 15 18.66 -17.23 -28.53
C THR A 15 18.10 -18.11 -29.64
N THR A 16 16.91 -17.81 -30.18
CA THR A 16 16.41 -18.30 -31.49
C THR A 16 15.15 -17.49 -31.86
N ALA A 17 14.82 -17.10 -33.09
CA ALA A 17 15.52 -16.66 -34.30
C ALA A 17 14.45 -15.89 -35.10
N VAL A 18 14.88 -14.92 -35.90
CA VAL A 18 14.07 -14.23 -36.91
C VAL A 18 13.93 -15.16 -38.13
N THR A 19 12.71 -15.36 -38.61
CA THR A 19 12.47 -15.94 -39.95
C THR A 19 11.50 -15.06 -40.73
N THR A 20 12.05 -14.43 -41.75
CA THR A 20 11.37 -13.75 -42.85
C THR A 20 11.13 -14.79 -43.96
N THR A 21 9.90 -14.93 -44.45
CA THR A 21 9.66 -15.54 -45.77
C THR A 21 8.49 -14.86 -46.46
N ALA A 22 8.73 -14.48 -47.72
CA ALA A 22 7.82 -13.77 -48.59
C ALA A 22 7.10 -14.71 -49.58
N THR A 23 5.99 -14.20 -50.11
CA THR A 23 5.45 -14.40 -51.48
C THR A 23 4.80 -15.74 -51.86
N ALA A 24 3.48 -15.70 -52.09
CA ALA A 24 2.86 -16.21 -53.33
C ALA A 24 1.43 -15.66 -53.52
N THR A 25 1.25 -14.95 -54.62
CA THR A 25 -0.02 -14.50 -55.24
C THR A 25 -0.72 -15.67 -55.92
N PRO A 26 -2.06 -15.66 -56.08
CA PRO A 26 -2.56 -15.58 -57.46
C PRO A 26 -3.69 -14.58 -57.67
N SER A 27 -3.61 -13.98 -58.85
CA SER A 27 -4.52 -13.04 -59.47
C SER A 27 -5.94 -13.58 -59.66
N SER A 28 -6.96 -12.74 -59.43
CA SER A 28 -8.20 -12.80 -60.20
C SER A 28 -8.52 -11.41 -60.74
N LEU A 29 -8.52 -11.31 -62.06
CA LEU A 29 -8.99 -10.17 -62.83
C LEU A 29 -10.50 -10.00 -62.65
N ALA A 30 -10.93 -8.82 -62.20
CA ALA A 30 -12.28 -8.33 -62.46
C ALA A 30 -12.19 -6.84 -62.80
N SER A 31 -12.55 -6.54 -64.04
CA SER A 31 -12.50 -5.24 -64.70
C SER A 31 -13.44 -4.21 -64.07
N ALA A 32 -12.91 -2.99 -63.85
CA ALA A 32 -13.42 -1.64 -64.20
C ALA A 32 -14.95 -1.35 -64.16
N PRO A 33 -15.39 -0.13 -63.75
CA PRO A 33 -14.85 1.12 -64.27
C PRO A 33 -14.59 2.25 -63.27
N ALA A 34 -13.74 3.17 -63.74
CA ALA A 34 -13.47 4.47 -63.17
C ALA A 34 -14.74 5.34 -63.13
N SER A 35 -14.89 6.08 -62.04
CA SER A 35 -15.50 7.41 -62.08
C SER A 35 -14.67 8.32 -61.19
N ALA A 36 -13.95 9.21 -61.84
CA ALA A 36 -13.37 10.38 -61.22
C ALA A 36 -14.50 11.33 -60.83
N ALA A 37 -14.50 11.79 -59.58
CA ALA A 37 -15.20 13.00 -59.19
C ALA A 37 -14.21 13.87 -58.41
N THR A 38 -13.52 14.73 -59.16
CA THR A 38 -12.87 15.93 -58.63
C THR A 38 -13.97 16.85 -58.12
N GLY A 39 -13.94 17.17 -56.83
CA GLY A 39 -14.89 18.10 -56.20
C GLY A 39 -14.21 18.81 -55.04
N ALA A 40 -13.40 19.81 -55.36
CA ALA A 40 -13.01 20.83 -54.41
C ALA A 40 -14.25 21.67 -54.06
N GLY A 41 -14.49 21.90 -52.77
CA GLY A 41 -15.49 22.85 -52.28
C GLY A 41 -16.83 22.24 -51.90
N ALA A 42 -16.90 21.60 -50.74
CA ALA A 42 -18.13 21.50 -49.98
C ALA A 42 -17.77 21.56 -48.50
N LEU A 43 -18.38 22.50 -47.77
CA LEU A 43 -18.43 22.53 -46.32
C LEU A 43 -18.76 21.12 -45.86
N THR A 44 -17.80 20.41 -45.25
CA THR A 44 -17.99 19.05 -44.78
C THR A 44 -19.00 19.07 -43.64
N SER A 45 -20.30 19.01 -43.97
CA SER A 45 -21.34 18.58 -43.06
C SER A 45 -21.04 17.11 -42.77
N ALA A 46 -20.22 16.86 -41.75
CA ALA A 46 -19.95 15.52 -41.29
C ALA A 46 -21.27 14.91 -40.82
N VAL A 47 -21.90 14.11 -41.67
CA VAL A 47 -22.98 13.22 -41.27
C VAL A 47 -22.32 12.14 -40.42
N VAL A 48 -22.14 12.44 -39.14
CA VAL A 48 -21.71 11.46 -38.15
C VAL A 48 -22.85 10.45 -38.07
N SER A 49 -22.64 9.23 -38.56
CA SER A 49 -23.64 8.18 -38.42
C SER A 49 -23.88 7.92 -36.94
N GLY A 50 -25.11 7.51 -36.57
CA GLY A 50 -25.44 7.16 -35.19
C GLY A 50 -24.48 6.12 -34.60
N ALA A 51 -23.92 5.24 -35.45
CA ALA A 51 -22.91 4.26 -35.06
C ALA A 51 -21.58 4.89 -34.62
N VAL A 52 -21.10 5.93 -35.30
CA VAL A 52 -19.85 6.63 -34.92
C VAL A 52 -20.03 7.38 -33.59
N LEU A 53 -21.18 8.04 -33.41
CA LEU A 53 -21.50 8.69 -32.14
C LEU A 53 -21.63 7.68 -30.99
N ALA A 54 -22.32 6.57 -31.22
CA ALA A 54 -22.45 5.48 -30.25
C ALA A 54 -21.09 4.86 -29.89
N ALA A 55 -20.21 4.66 -30.88
CA ALA A 55 -18.84 4.18 -30.65
C ALA A 55 -18.01 5.17 -29.83
N ALA A 56 -18.08 6.47 -30.12
CA ALA A 56 -17.36 7.50 -29.36
C ALA A 56 -17.83 7.61 -27.90
N ILE A 57 -19.15 7.54 -27.67
CA ILE A 57 -19.73 7.50 -26.32
C ILE A 57 -19.29 6.24 -25.58
N THR A 58 -19.34 5.08 -26.23
CA THR A 58 -18.91 3.81 -25.63
C THR A 58 -17.42 3.82 -25.29
N ALA A 59 -16.58 4.33 -26.18
CA ALA A 59 -15.13 4.45 -25.96
C ALA A 59 -14.80 5.39 -24.78
N THR A 60 -15.49 6.53 -24.67
CA THR A 60 -15.31 7.46 -23.55
C THR A 60 -15.78 6.86 -22.22
N ILE A 61 -16.91 6.16 -22.21
CA ILE A 61 -17.40 5.42 -21.04
C ILE A 61 -16.38 4.35 -20.61
N ASN A 62 -15.90 3.51 -21.54
CA ASN A 62 -14.92 2.46 -21.24
C ASN A 62 -13.60 3.03 -20.71
N LEU A 63 -13.09 4.10 -21.32
CA LEU A 63 -11.88 4.78 -20.85
C LEU A 63 -12.08 5.39 -19.45
N TRP A 64 -13.27 5.91 -19.17
CA TRP A 64 -13.61 6.44 -17.85
C TRP A 64 -13.73 5.32 -16.79
N LEU A 65 -14.36 4.19 -17.12
CA LEU A 65 -14.41 3.00 -16.25
C LEU A 65 -13.01 2.43 -15.96
N ALA A 66 -12.13 2.36 -16.97
CA ALA A 66 -10.76 1.88 -16.79
C ALA A 66 -9.98 2.80 -15.84
N ARG A 67 -10.12 4.13 -15.99
CA ARG A 67 -9.48 5.10 -15.10
C ARG A 67 -10.07 5.10 -13.68
N SER A 68 -11.37 4.84 -13.53
CA SER A 68 -11.99 4.77 -12.19
C SER A 68 -11.53 3.53 -11.43
N ARG A 69 -11.46 2.36 -12.09
CA ARG A 69 -10.93 1.12 -11.49
C ARG A 69 -9.49 1.27 -11.01
N SER A 70 -8.60 1.79 -11.85
CA SER A 70 -7.20 2.01 -11.48
C SER A 70 -7.05 2.89 -10.24
N ARG A 71 -7.88 3.94 -10.08
CA ARG A 71 -7.85 4.80 -8.88
C ARG A 71 -8.41 4.12 -7.64
N GLU A 72 -9.40 3.26 -7.80
CA GLU A 72 -9.97 2.50 -6.68
C GLU A 72 -9.00 1.44 -6.17
N GLU A 73 -8.29 0.77 -7.08
CA GLU A 73 -7.21 -0.18 -6.79
C GLU A 73 -6.05 0.50 -6.07
N GLU A 74 -5.58 1.65 -6.59
CA GLU A 74 -4.53 2.46 -5.97
C GLU A 74 -4.90 2.82 -4.52
N ARG A 75 -6.10 3.35 -4.32
CA ARG A 75 -6.60 3.73 -2.99
C ARG A 75 -6.72 2.52 -2.07
N ALA A 76 -7.11 1.35 -2.59
CA ALA A 76 -7.19 0.12 -1.80
C ALA A 76 -5.80 -0.35 -1.36
N ARG A 77 -4.80 -0.29 -2.26
CA ARG A 77 -3.38 -0.58 -1.95
C ARG A 77 -2.87 0.35 -0.85
N LEU A 78 -3.09 1.66 -1.01
CA LEU A 78 -2.67 2.67 -0.04
C LEU A 78 -3.32 2.46 1.33
N ARG A 79 -4.64 2.25 1.36
CA ARG A 79 -5.37 1.98 2.61
C ARG A 79 -4.77 0.77 3.33
N ARG A 80 -4.46 -0.30 2.58
CA ARG A 80 -3.85 -1.50 3.14
C ARG A 80 -2.46 -1.21 3.70
N ALA A 81 -1.59 -0.55 2.93
CA ALA A 81 -0.24 -0.21 3.37
C ALA A 81 -0.24 0.68 4.63
N PHE A 82 -1.14 1.67 4.72
CA PHE A 82 -1.28 2.50 5.91
C PHE A 82 -1.85 1.74 7.12
N ALA A 83 -2.75 0.77 6.89
CA ALA A 83 -3.23 -0.10 7.94
C ALA A 83 -2.10 -1.01 8.46
N GLU A 84 -1.28 -1.59 7.58
CA GLU A 84 -0.12 -2.41 7.95
C GLU A 84 0.91 -1.59 8.76
N ALA A 85 1.14 -0.33 8.40
CA ALA A 85 1.96 0.58 9.19
C ALA A 85 1.39 0.80 10.61
N PHE A 86 0.07 0.91 10.75
CA PHE A 86 -0.59 1.01 12.04
C PHE A 86 -0.48 -0.29 12.84
N VAL A 87 -0.56 -1.45 12.17
CA VAL A 87 -0.33 -2.76 12.81
C VAL A 87 1.05 -2.81 13.44
N ALA A 88 2.12 -2.48 12.70
CA ALA A 88 3.49 -2.47 13.24
C ALA A 88 3.63 -1.56 14.48
N TYR A 89 2.96 -0.39 14.45
CA TYR A 89 2.86 0.51 15.61
C TYR A 89 2.18 -0.19 16.81
N THR A 90 1.01 -0.80 16.61
CA THR A 90 0.28 -1.49 17.69
C THR A 90 1.06 -2.68 18.24
N THR A 91 1.76 -3.44 17.40
CA THR A 91 2.57 -4.58 17.84
C THR A 91 3.72 -4.13 18.75
N TYR A 92 4.37 -3.01 18.44
CA TYR A 92 5.37 -2.42 19.34
C TYR A 92 4.75 -1.95 20.66
N LYS A 93 3.57 -1.31 20.58
CA LYS A 93 2.82 -0.80 21.74
C LYS A 93 2.47 -1.89 22.76
N GLU A 94 2.35 -3.14 22.31
CA GLU A 94 2.04 -4.30 23.16
C GLU A 94 3.27 -4.89 23.91
N LEU A 95 4.50 -4.53 23.53
CA LEU A 95 5.71 -5.10 24.12
C LEU A 95 5.85 -4.92 25.64
N PRO A 96 5.51 -3.77 26.25
CA PRO A 96 5.47 -3.65 27.71
C PRO A 96 4.65 -4.75 28.38
N TYR A 97 3.48 -5.09 27.84
CA TYR A 97 2.62 -6.15 28.39
C TYR A 97 3.22 -7.54 28.16
N ALA A 98 3.82 -7.78 27.00
CA ALA A 98 4.52 -9.03 26.73
C ALA A 98 5.69 -9.25 27.72
N ILE A 99 6.44 -8.20 28.04
CA ILE A 99 7.53 -8.24 29.04
C ILE A 99 6.97 -8.51 30.44
N ARG A 100 5.87 -7.87 30.83
CA ARG A 100 5.21 -8.14 32.14
C ARG A 100 4.78 -9.61 32.26
N ARG A 101 4.31 -10.21 31.16
CA ARG A 101 3.80 -11.58 31.07
C ARG A 101 4.87 -12.63 30.73
N ARG A 102 6.16 -12.26 30.76
CA ARG A 102 7.27 -13.19 30.50
C ARG A 102 7.28 -14.37 31.47
N HIS A 103 7.76 -15.52 31.00
CA HIS A 103 7.93 -16.70 31.87
C HIS A 103 9.06 -16.49 32.88
N ALA A 104 8.72 -16.47 34.18
CA ALA A 104 9.68 -16.23 35.27
C ALA A 104 10.75 -17.33 35.36
N ASP A 105 10.37 -18.59 35.11
CA ASP A 105 11.25 -19.76 35.24
C ASP A 105 12.25 -19.91 34.08
N GLN A 106 12.07 -19.14 32.99
CA GLN A 106 12.88 -19.20 31.76
C GLN A 106 13.44 -17.83 31.37
N ALA A 107 13.93 -17.07 32.36
CA ALA A 107 14.29 -15.67 32.17
C ALA A 107 15.34 -15.40 31.07
N ALA A 108 16.29 -16.31 30.85
CA ALA A 108 17.30 -16.15 29.79
C ALA A 108 16.67 -16.31 28.39
N ASP A 109 15.90 -17.39 28.19
CA ASP A 109 15.25 -17.68 26.91
C ASP A 109 14.20 -16.62 26.56
N GLU A 110 13.46 -16.13 27.55
CA GLU A 110 12.48 -15.05 27.36
C GLU A 110 13.13 -13.73 26.92
N ARG A 111 14.33 -13.41 27.41
CA ARG A 111 15.08 -12.22 26.95
C ARG A 111 15.47 -12.36 25.48
N VAL A 112 15.92 -13.54 25.06
CA VAL A 112 16.25 -13.80 23.66
C VAL A 112 14.99 -13.69 22.80
N ARG A 113 13.92 -14.41 23.16
CA ARG A 113 12.64 -14.39 22.43
C ARG A 113 12.09 -12.98 22.26
N LEU A 114 12.02 -12.19 23.34
CA LEU A 114 11.48 -10.83 23.30
C LEU A 114 12.40 -9.86 22.54
N SER A 115 13.72 -10.08 22.57
CA SER A 115 14.67 -9.27 21.80
C SER A 115 14.55 -9.51 20.30
N GLU A 116 14.37 -10.77 19.87
CA GLU A 116 14.14 -11.12 18.47
C GLU A 116 12.80 -10.55 17.95
N ILE A 117 11.73 -10.68 18.75
CA ILE A 117 10.44 -10.06 18.43
C ILE A 117 10.59 -8.53 18.28
N LEU A 118 11.29 -7.89 19.23
CA LEU A 118 11.53 -6.44 19.17
C LEU A 118 12.34 -6.06 17.91
N ARG A 119 13.36 -6.86 17.54
CA ARG A 119 14.17 -6.64 16.34
C ARG A 119 13.30 -6.63 15.07
N GLU A 120 12.44 -7.63 14.93
CA GLU A 120 11.51 -7.73 13.80
C GLU A 120 10.56 -6.53 13.74
N ILE A 121 9.92 -6.18 14.85
CA ILE A 121 9.01 -5.03 14.92
C ILE A 121 9.75 -3.72 14.58
N GLN A 122 10.99 -3.55 15.06
CA GLN A 122 11.79 -2.37 14.72
C GLN A 122 12.09 -2.27 13.22
N ALA A 123 12.35 -3.40 12.55
CA ALA A 123 12.53 -3.45 11.10
C ALA A 123 11.24 -3.06 10.36
N GLN A 124 10.09 -3.57 10.81
CA GLN A 124 8.78 -3.21 10.23
C GLN A 124 8.46 -1.73 10.40
N LEU A 125 8.70 -1.16 11.59
CA LEU A 125 8.56 0.28 11.82
C LEU A 125 9.47 1.10 10.90
N ALA A 126 10.73 0.69 10.72
CA ALA A 126 11.67 1.38 9.84
C ALA A 126 11.23 1.32 8.38
N TYR A 127 10.75 0.16 7.92
CA TYR A 127 10.17 -0.02 6.60
C TYR A 127 8.99 0.93 6.38
N HIS A 128 8.02 0.94 7.31
CA HIS A 128 6.83 1.80 7.17
C HIS A 128 7.15 3.30 7.34
N LEU A 129 8.18 3.68 8.09
CA LEU A 129 8.66 5.06 8.14
C LEU A 129 9.15 5.55 6.78
N ALA A 130 10.00 4.76 6.11
CA ALA A 130 10.49 5.09 4.78
C ALA A 130 9.36 5.08 3.76
N TRP A 131 8.49 4.08 3.84
CA TRP A 131 7.40 3.93 2.90
C TRP A 131 6.39 5.08 3.01
N THR A 132 5.81 5.30 4.19
CA THR A 132 4.79 6.37 4.35
C THR A 132 5.29 7.75 3.95
N ALA A 133 6.59 8.04 4.12
CA ALA A 133 7.22 9.28 3.66
C ALA A 133 7.32 9.41 2.14
N LEU A 134 7.58 8.30 1.42
CA LEU A 134 7.61 8.28 -0.05
C LEU A 134 6.21 8.45 -0.64
N GLU A 135 5.21 7.86 -0.01
CA GLU A 135 3.84 7.78 -0.55
C GLU A 135 3.03 9.07 -0.29
N SER A 136 3.21 9.68 0.89
CA SER A 136 2.55 10.93 1.24
C SER A 136 3.34 11.69 2.29
N PRO A 137 3.92 12.87 1.96
CA PRO A 137 4.68 13.65 2.93
C PRO A 137 3.90 14.01 4.20
N ALA A 138 2.57 14.21 4.08
CA ALA A 138 1.71 14.50 5.23
C ALA A 138 1.54 13.27 6.13
N VAL A 139 1.22 12.10 5.55
CA VAL A 139 1.07 10.85 6.32
C VAL A 139 2.40 10.41 6.91
N GLY A 140 3.49 10.49 6.15
CA GLY A 140 4.83 10.16 6.63
C GLY A 140 5.27 11.01 7.82
N ARG A 141 4.98 12.31 7.83
CA ARG A 141 5.23 13.17 9.01
C ARG A 141 4.41 12.73 10.22
N ALA A 142 3.12 12.46 10.03
CA ALA A 142 2.24 12.02 11.11
C ALA A 142 2.68 10.66 11.68
N TYR A 143 3.03 9.70 10.82
CA TYR A 143 3.53 8.38 11.23
C TYR A 143 4.89 8.49 11.93
N LYS A 144 5.79 9.33 11.44
CA LYS A 144 7.08 9.61 12.10
C LYS A 144 6.88 10.13 13.52
N ASN A 145 5.99 11.10 13.70
CA ASN A 145 5.68 11.65 15.02
C ASN A 145 5.07 10.58 15.93
N LEU A 146 4.14 9.78 15.41
CA LEU A 146 3.55 8.65 16.14
C LEU A 146 4.62 7.67 16.62
N VAL A 147 5.52 7.21 15.74
CA VAL A 147 6.59 6.27 16.11
C VAL A 147 7.59 6.90 17.08
N GLN A 148 7.89 8.19 16.96
CA GLN A 148 8.77 8.89 17.88
C GLN A 148 8.20 8.93 19.30
N HIS A 149 6.92 9.26 19.46
CA HIS A 149 6.27 9.25 20.77
C HIS A 149 6.05 7.83 21.29
N LEU A 150 5.68 6.88 20.42
CA LEU A 150 5.61 5.47 20.77
C LEU A 150 6.90 4.96 21.41
N ARG A 151 8.06 5.21 20.78
CA ARG A 151 9.36 4.76 21.29
C ARG A 151 9.71 5.39 22.64
N ARG A 152 9.27 6.61 22.90
CA ARG A 152 9.46 7.26 24.19
C ARG A 152 8.56 6.65 25.26
N THR A 153 7.25 6.68 25.03
CA THR A 153 6.25 6.25 26.03
C THR A 153 6.30 4.74 26.25
N ALA A 154 6.14 3.93 25.19
CA ALA A 154 6.19 2.48 25.32
C ALA A 154 7.61 1.97 25.62
N GLY A 155 8.66 2.61 25.11
CA GLY A 155 10.04 2.24 25.46
C GLY A 155 10.36 2.43 26.95
N THR A 156 9.85 3.51 27.55
CA THR A 156 9.93 3.71 29.01
C THR A 156 9.14 2.63 29.75
N ALA A 157 7.90 2.36 29.35
CA ALA A 157 7.10 1.30 29.96
C ALA A 157 7.71 -0.10 29.80
N MET A 158 8.43 -0.37 28.69
CA MET A 158 9.19 -1.61 28.51
C MET A 158 10.34 -1.74 29.52
N HIS A 159 11.05 -0.63 29.78
CA HIS A 159 12.11 -0.59 30.79
C HIS A 159 11.53 -0.89 32.18
N ASP A 160 10.48 -0.18 32.59
CA ASP A 160 9.81 -0.38 33.88
C ASP A 160 9.28 -1.82 34.02
N ALA A 161 8.76 -2.39 32.92
CA ALA A 161 8.29 -3.78 32.89
C ALA A 161 9.40 -4.82 33.10
N TRP A 162 10.62 -4.53 32.65
CA TRP A 162 11.78 -5.40 32.87
C TRP A 162 12.28 -5.33 34.31
N GLU A 163 12.26 -4.16 34.93
CA GLU A 163 12.65 -3.98 36.34
C GLU A 163 11.64 -4.60 37.31
N ALA A 164 10.35 -4.56 36.96
CA ALA A 164 9.30 -5.16 37.79
C ALA A 164 9.30 -6.71 37.71
N PRO A 165 8.95 -7.44 38.79
CA PRO A 165 8.83 -8.90 38.79
C PRO A 165 7.79 -9.40 37.79
N ALA A 166 8.08 -10.50 37.07
CA ALA A 166 7.14 -11.09 36.12
C ALA A 166 5.78 -11.43 36.78
N ILE A 167 4.71 -11.37 35.99
CA ILE A 167 3.37 -11.77 36.42
C ILE A 167 3.34 -13.30 36.59
N THR A 168 2.87 -13.76 37.76
CA THR A 168 2.80 -15.20 38.10
C THR A 168 1.40 -15.66 38.47
N THR A 169 0.41 -14.77 38.48
CA THR A 169 -0.97 -15.09 38.86
C THR A 169 -1.99 -14.53 37.88
N ASP A 170 -3.10 -15.24 37.70
CA ASP A 170 -4.18 -14.82 36.79
C ASP A 170 -4.77 -13.44 37.14
N ARG A 171 -4.83 -13.10 38.43
CA ARG A 171 -5.33 -11.80 38.91
C ARG A 171 -4.49 -10.63 38.39
N GLN A 172 -3.21 -10.86 38.12
CA GLN A 172 -2.28 -9.84 37.64
C GLN A 172 -2.30 -9.72 36.10
N MET A 173 -2.98 -10.61 35.38
CA MET A 173 -3.00 -10.62 33.90
C MET A 173 -3.68 -9.38 33.30
N ASN A 174 -4.63 -8.79 34.02
CA ASN A 174 -5.21 -7.50 33.69
C ASN A 174 -4.30 -6.38 34.25
N VAL A 175 -3.43 -5.84 33.40
CA VAL A 175 -2.49 -4.78 33.79
C VAL A 175 -3.20 -3.43 33.67
N PRO A 176 -3.42 -2.71 34.78
CA PRO A 176 -4.16 -1.45 34.75
C PRO A 176 -3.31 -0.31 34.16
N PRO A 177 -3.95 0.78 33.70
CA PRO A 177 -3.25 1.98 33.22
C PRO A 177 -2.33 2.62 34.26
N THR A 178 -2.56 2.39 35.56
CA THR A 178 -1.67 2.85 36.64
C THR A 178 -0.31 2.17 36.64
N VAL A 179 -0.15 1.04 35.94
CA VAL A 179 1.12 0.31 35.80
C VAL A 179 1.73 0.54 34.42
N ILE A 180 0.91 0.54 33.36
CA ILE A 180 1.35 0.86 32.00
C ILE A 180 0.39 1.90 31.43
N ASP A 181 0.81 3.17 31.47
CA ASP A 181 0.05 4.27 30.87
C ASP A 181 0.58 4.59 29.46
N LEU A 182 -0.27 4.36 28.46
CA LEU A 182 0.02 4.65 27.05
C LEU A 182 -0.97 5.68 26.49
N SER A 183 -1.74 6.35 27.35
CA SER A 183 -2.82 7.27 26.95
C SER A 183 -2.30 8.49 26.18
N GLU A 184 -1.06 8.93 26.44
CA GLU A 184 -0.41 10.02 25.71
C GLU A 184 -0.36 9.76 24.20
N LEU A 185 -0.32 8.49 23.78
CA LEU A 185 -0.22 8.12 22.38
C LEU A 185 -1.51 8.40 21.58
N ALA A 186 -2.67 8.52 22.24
CA ALA A 186 -3.97 8.66 21.60
C ALA A 186 -4.02 9.86 20.63
N GLN A 187 -3.44 11.00 21.02
CA GLN A 187 -3.41 12.19 20.17
C GLN A 187 -2.63 11.97 18.86
N TYR A 188 -1.55 11.18 18.93
CA TYR A 188 -0.71 10.89 17.76
C TYR A 188 -1.35 9.80 16.88
N GLU A 189 -2.07 8.86 17.49
CA GLU A 189 -2.90 7.89 16.77
C GLU A 189 -3.98 8.60 15.94
N THR A 190 -4.71 9.54 16.57
CA THR A 190 -5.70 10.37 15.88
C THR A 190 -5.06 11.18 14.76
N ALA A 191 -3.93 11.86 15.01
CA ALA A 191 -3.24 12.65 13.99
C ALA A 191 -2.79 11.81 12.78
N TYR A 192 -2.32 10.59 12.99
CA TYR A 192 -1.99 9.66 11.91
C TYR A 192 -3.23 9.24 11.11
N LEU A 193 -4.29 8.82 11.80
CA LEU A 193 -5.53 8.39 11.14
C LEU A 193 -6.20 9.52 10.36
N ASP A 194 -6.18 10.75 10.88
CA ASP A 194 -6.70 11.93 10.20
C ASP A 194 -5.88 12.28 8.93
N ALA A 195 -4.56 12.15 9.00
CA ALA A 195 -3.68 12.34 7.84
C ALA A 195 -3.96 11.29 6.76
N VAL A 196 -4.12 10.01 7.15
CA VAL A 196 -4.49 8.92 6.25
C VAL A 196 -5.87 9.17 5.63
N HIS A 197 -6.86 9.55 6.44
CA HIS A 197 -8.20 9.85 5.96
C HIS A 197 -8.20 10.98 4.93
N THR A 198 -7.51 12.07 5.24
CA THR A 198 -7.39 13.24 4.36
C THR A 198 -6.75 12.85 3.04
N HIS A 199 -5.61 12.16 3.08
CA HIS A 199 -4.90 11.72 1.89
C HIS A 199 -5.74 10.78 1.02
N LEU A 200 -6.40 9.77 1.60
CA LEU A 200 -7.28 8.87 0.86
C LEU A 200 -8.53 9.56 0.30
N HIS A 201 -9.03 10.61 0.97
CA HIS A 201 -10.15 11.42 0.51
C HIS A 201 -9.75 12.34 -0.66
N GLU A 202 -8.53 12.87 -0.67
CA GLU A 202 -8.01 13.66 -1.79
C GLU A 202 -7.96 12.88 -3.10
N LEU A 203 -7.73 11.56 -3.02
CA LEU A 203 -7.74 10.65 -4.17
C LEU A 203 -9.15 10.39 -4.75
N LEU A 204 -10.22 10.82 -4.06
CA LEU A 204 -11.59 10.67 -4.57
C LEU A 204 -11.84 11.56 -5.79
N PRO A 205 -12.67 11.08 -6.75
CA PRO A 205 -13.15 11.92 -7.84
C PRO A 205 -13.83 13.20 -7.32
N TRP A 206 -13.65 14.30 -8.05
CA TRP A 206 -14.15 15.62 -7.66
C TRP A 206 -15.66 15.63 -7.38
N TRP A 207 -16.46 14.86 -8.12
CA TRP A 207 -17.90 14.73 -7.86
C TRP A 207 -18.18 14.07 -6.51
N LYS A 208 -17.48 12.99 -6.13
CA LYS A 208 -17.64 12.36 -4.80
C LYS A 208 -17.24 13.34 -3.67
N ARG A 209 -16.26 14.24 -3.93
CA ARG A 209 -15.87 15.30 -2.98
C ARG A 209 -16.93 16.40 -2.84
N LEU A 210 -17.65 16.74 -3.91
CA LEU A 210 -18.65 17.81 -3.93
C LEU A 210 -19.99 17.42 -3.26
N TRP A 211 -20.38 16.14 -3.31
CA TRP A 211 -21.64 15.69 -2.67
C TRP A 211 -21.64 15.84 -1.14
N ARG A 212 -20.47 15.75 -0.48
CA ARG A 212 -20.36 16.03 0.98
C ARG A 212 -20.63 17.48 1.36
N ARG A 213 -20.32 18.44 0.48
CA ARG A 213 -20.55 19.88 0.73
C ARG A 213 -22.02 20.28 0.60
N ARG A 214 -22.82 19.47 -0.10
CA ARG A 214 -24.25 19.74 -0.35
C ARG A 214 -25.18 19.15 0.73
N LEU A 215 -24.69 18.23 1.56
CA LEU A 215 -25.44 17.59 2.65
C LEU A 215 -25.20 18.24 4.03
N LEU A 216 -24.34 19.27 4.10
CA LEU A 216 -24.02 20.05 5.30
C LEU A 216 -24.54 21.51 5.20
N ARG A 217 -25.49 21.75 4.31
CA ARG A 217 -26.32 22.96 4.23
C ARG A 217 -27.77 22.54 4.31
#